data_AF-A0A371CKG9-F1
#
_entry.id   AF-A0A371CKG9-F1
#
_cell.length_a   1.000
_cell.length_b   1.000
_cell.length_c   1.000
_cell.angle_alpha   90.00
_cell.angle_beta   90.00
_cell.angle_gamma   90.00
#
_symmetry.space_group_name_H-M   'P 1'
#
loop_
_entity.id
_entity.type
_entity.pdbx_description
1 polymer ?
#
loop_
_entity_poly.entity_id
_entity_poly.type
_entity_poly.pdbx_seq_one_letter_code
_entity_poly.pdbx_strand_id
1 'polypeptide(L)'
;MGKPRKAKKSKKSKRWTTKEMAEWLTDRLPCFRTACTESNSTPWLTGIYQEFLDVFPCAEPTPTEIQEASGDIEKVKNRIKTARKKQIYWWFWNRRMPGSKSTKKDKNLLPLAQKKSRPPQPYQVYMSLYTARVMPLLHQQYDEYKVSVAEGQEPKKWWPFVISETKRMLDQESEEVKQEVNDYREMLAKGEESLDEFLRKVEAGEAVSAHEQAVVMQQ
;
A
#
# COMPACT_ATOMS: atom_id res chain seq x y z
N MET A 1 19.49 21.33 -23.05
CA MET A 1 19.76 21.95 -21.73
C MET A 1 18.87 21.30 -20.66
N GLY A 2 19.42 20.43 -19.81
CA GLY A 2 18.65 19.71 -18.79
C GLY A 2 18.48 20.53 -17.52
N LYS A 3 17.23 20.78 -17.09
CA LYS A 3 16.93 21.48 -15.83
C LYS A 3 17.43 20.65 -14.64
N PRO A 4 18.24 21.20 -13.72
CA PRO A 4 18.70 20.47 -12.54
C PRO A 4 17.52 20.16 -11.60
N ARG A 5 17.29 18.87 -11.32
CA ARG A 5 16.30 18.41 -10.33
C ARG A 5 16.69 18.92 -8.95
N LYS A 6 15.93 19.87 -8.39
CA LYS A 6 16.12 20.34 -7.02
C LYS A 6 15.92 19.19 -6.03
N ALA A 7 16.94 18.88 -5.23
CA ALA A 7 16.86 17.93 -4.15
C ALA A 7 15.82 18.39 -3.11
N LYS A 8 14.74 17.63 -2.95
CA LYS A 8 13.73 17.88 -1.92
C LYS A 8 14.37 17.61 -0.55
N LYS A 9 14.70 18.67 0.20
CA LYS A 9 15.11 18.55 1.61
C LYS A 9 13.98 17.85 2.38
N SER A 10 14.21 16.63 2.88
CA SER A 10 13.21 15.94 3.69
C SER A 10 13.04 16.71 5.00
N LYS A 11 11.82 17.21 5.26
CA LYS A 11 11.47 17.75 6.58
C LYS A 11 11.57 16.58 7.56
N LYS A 12 12.62 16.55 8.38
CA LYS A 12 12.71 15.58 9.49
C LYS A 12 11.50 15.86 10.40
N SER A 13 10.57 14.90 10.47
CA SER A 13 9.43 15.00 11.38
C SER A 13 9.94 15.22 12.80
N LYS A 14 9.53 16.32 13.43
CA LYS A 14 9.92 16.64 14.81
C LYS A 14 9.31 15.58 15.71
N ARG A 15 10.16 14.86 16.45
CA ARG A 15 9.69 13.88 17.45
C ARG A 15 8.92 14.65 18.52
N TRP A 16 7.76 14.14 18.92
CA TRP A 16 6.92 14.78 19.93
C TRP A 16 7.44 14.57 21.37
N THR A 17 8.30 13.55 21.58
CA THR A 17 8.96 13.25 22.85
C THR A 17 10.34 13.90 22.92
N THR A 18 10.70 14.45 24.08
CA THR A 18 12.10 14.74 24.45
C THR A 18 12.87 13.43 24.69
N LYS A 19 14.18 13.51 24.88
CA LYS A 19 15.03 12.34 25.17
C LYS A 19 14.63 11.69 26.49
N GLU A 20 14.43 12.51 27.53
CA GLU A 20 14.01 12.08 28.87
C GLU A 20 12.63 11.40 28.86
N MET A 21 11.65 11.99 28.17
CA MET A 21 10.32 11.36 28.02
C MET A 21 10.42 10.00 27.33
N ALA A 22 11.31 9.87 26.34
CA ALA A 22 11.48 8.62 25.60
C ALA A 22 12.17 7.54 26.45
N GLU A 23 13.15 7.90 27.27
CA GLU A 23 13.82 7.00 28.23
C GLU A 23 12.80 6.52 29.27
N TRP A 24 12.05 7.44 29.89
CA TRP A 24 10.99 7.13 30.86
C TRP A 24 9.95 6.14 30.32
N LEU A 25 9.51 6.33 29.06
CA LEU A 25 8.56 5.43 28.40
C LEU A 25 9.18 4.07 28.05
N THR A 26 10.49 4.05 27.75
CA THR A 26 11.22 2.83 27.40
C THR A 26 11.40 1.92 28.62
N ASP A 27 11.70 2.50 29.77
CA ASP A 27 11.89 1.77 31.03
C ASP A 27 10.61 1.03 31.46
N ARG A 28 9.44 1.57 31.11
CA ARG A 28 8.11 1.00 31.42
C ARG A 28 7.59 0.03 30.35
N LEU A 29 8.28 -0.11 29.23
CA LEU A 29 7.87 -1.00 28.13
C LEU A 29 7.79 -2.49 28.53
N PRO A 30 8.69 -3.05 29.37
CA PRO A 30 8.55 -4.42 29.86
C PRO A 30 7.26 -4.65 30.62
N CYS A 31 6.89 -3.76 31.55
CA CYS A 31 5.65 -3.85 32.32
C CYS A 31 4.41 -3.79 31.42
N PHE A 32 4.42 -2.93 30.38
CA PHE A 32 3.34 -2.89 29.39
C PHE A 32 3.14 -4.23 28.70
N ARG A 33 4.24 -4.91 28.32
CA ARG A 33 4.17 -6.21 27.65
C ARG A 33 3.57 -7.27 28.56
N THR A 34 3.98 -7.31 29.82
CA THR A 34 3.39 -8.20 30.83
C THR A 34 1.89 -7.94 30.98
N ALA A 35 1.49 -6.67 31.13
CA ALA A 35 0.07 -6.29 31.24
C ALA A 35 -0.74 -6.64 29.98
N CYS A 36 -0.14 -6.60 28.78
CA CYS A 36 -0.80 -7.06 27.56
C CYS A 36 -1.02 -8.58 27.54
N THR A 37 -0.07 -9.36 28.03
CA THR A 37 -0.22 -10.82 28.15
C THR A 37 -1.33 -11.19 29.14
N GLU A 38 -1.46 -10.43 30.22
CA GLU A 38 -2.49 -10.60 31.25
C GLU A 38 -3.85 -9.98 30.89
N SER A 39 -4.00 -9.40 29.69
CA SER A 39 -5.19 -8.65 29.27
C SER A 39 -5.56 -7.45 30.15
N ASN A 40 -4.62 -6.96 30.97
CA ASN A 40 -4.80 -5.85 31.91
C ASN A 40 -4.17 -4.52 31.41
N SER A 41 -4.11 -4.34 30.08
CA SER A 41 -3.40 -3.20 29.49
C SER A 41 -4.09 -1.84 29.68
N THR A 42 -5.43 -1.80 29.78
CA THR A 42 -6.20 -0.54 29.90
C THR A 42 -6.05 0.12 31.29
N PRO A 43 -6.22 -0.61 32.42
CA PRO A 43 -5.99 -0.05 33.74
C PRO A 43 -4.54 0.38 33.94
N TRP A 44 -3.59 -0.45 33.45
CA TRP A 44 -2.17 -0.12 33.48
C TRP A 44 -1.86 1.18 32.72
N LEU A 45 -2.35 1.33 31.48
CA LEU A 45 -2.16 2.55 30.70
C LEU A 45 -2.77 3.78 31.39
N THR A 46 -3.91 3.61 32.07
CA THR A 46 -4.56 4.70 32.80
C THR A 46 -3.70 5.19 33.95
N GLY A 47 -3.09 4.29 34.74
CA GLY A 47 -2.13 4.64 35.79
C GLY A 47 -0.90 5.35 35.23
N ILE A 48 -0.33 4.80 34.15
CA ILE A 48 0.85 5.37 33.48
C ILE A 48 0.58 6.77 32.93
N TYR A 49 -0.63 7.07 32.46
CA TYR A 49 -0.97 8.42 32.03
C TYR A 49 -0.93 9.44 33.17
N GLN A 50 -1.36 9.05 34.38
CA GLN A 50 -1.32 9.94 35.54
C GLN A 50 0.13 10.17 35.96
N GLU A 51 0.90 9.09 36.17
CA GLU A 51 2.32 9.18 36.50
C GLU A 51 3.10 10.02 35.47
N PHE A 52 2.79 9.86 34.19
CA PHE A 52 3.44 10.62 33.13
C PHE A 52 3.13 12.11 33.22
N LEU A 53 1.88 12.48 33.52
CA LEU A 53 1.48 13.89 33.63
C LEU A 53 2.00 14.54 34.91
N ASP A 54 2.21 13.77 35.97
CA ASP A 54 2.81 14.23 37.21
C ASP A 54 4.31 14.57 37.01
N VAL A 55 5.03 13.73 36.26
CA VAL A 55 6.46 13.95 35.95
C VAL A 55 6.65 14.97 34.82
N PHE A 56 5.79 14.95 33.80
CA PHE A 56 5.86 15.81 32.63
C PHE A 56 4.55 16.59 32.43
N PRO A 57 4.36 17.70 33.18
CA PRO A 57 3.20 18.56 33.02
C PRO A 57 3.03 19.01 31.58
N CYS A 58 1.78 19.03 31.09
CA CYS A 58 1.48 19.60 29.78
C CYS A 58 1.75 21.10 29.80
N ALA A 59 2.39 21.61 28.75
CA ALA A 59 2.58 23.05 28.58
C ALA A 59 1.25 23.80 28.63
N GLU A 60 1.30 25.03 29.12
CA GLU A 60 0.13 25.90 29.17
C GLU A 60 -0.40 26.18 27.75
N PRO A 61 -1.74 26.32 27.59
CA PRO A 61 -2.35 26.66 26.31
C PRO A 61 -1.71 27.91 25.69
N THR A 62 -1.32 27.83 24.42
CA THR A 62 -0.77 29.00 23.73
C THR A 62 -1.91 29.99 23.43
N PRO A 63 -1.71 31.33 23.49
CA PRO A 63 -2.78 32.31 23.23
C PRO A 63 -3.51 32.10 21.90
N THR A 64 -2.83 31.58 20.88
CA THR A 64 -3.41 31.20 19.58
C THR A 64 -4.41 30.05 19.70
N GLU A 65 -4.12 29.04 20.52
CA GLU A 65 -5.02 27.89 20.73
C GLU A 65 -6.25 28.28 21.56
N ILE A 66 -6.10 29.27 22.45
CA ILE A 66 -7.21 29.84 23.23
C ILE A 66 -8.16 30.64 22.31
N GLN A 67 -7.60 31.42 21.38
CA GLN A 67 -8.39 32.14 20.37
C GLN A 67 -9.18 31.18 19.47
N GLU A 68 -8.55 30.09 18.99
CA GLU A 68 -9.23 29.06 18.21
C GLU A 68 -10.37 28.37 18.96
N ALA A 69 -10.24 28.24 20.28
CA ALA A 69 -11.24 27.60 21.14
C ALA A 69 -12.31 28.55 21.69
N SER A 70 -12.43 29.76 21.13
CA SER A 70 -13.42 30.76 21.57
C SER A 70 -13.27 31.17 23.04
N GLY A 71 -12.03 31.15 23.57
CA GLY A 71 -11.73 31.58 24.94
C GLY A 71 -11.94 30.51 26.03
N ASP A 72 -12.37 29.29 25.70
CA ASP A 72 -12.54 28.22 26.68
C ASP A 72 -11.21 27.52 26.99
N ILE A 73 -10.55 27.98 28.05
CA ILE A 73 -9.25 27.49 28.51
C ILE A 73 -9.31 26.00 28.91
N GLU A 74 -10.39 25.56 29.56
CA GLU A 74 -10.51 24.18 30.04
C GLU A 74 -10.69 23.19 28.89
N LYS A 75 -11.45 23.59 27.87
CA LYS A 75 -11.58 22.79 26.63
C LYS A 75 -10.24 22.61 25.92
N VAL A 76 -9.41 23.66 25.86
CA VAL A 76 -8.05 23.56 25.27
C VAL A 76 -7.16 22.64 26.10
N LYS A 77 -7.14 22.80 27.43
CA LYS A 77 -6.37 21.91 28.33
C LYS A 77 -6.79 20.45 28.16
N ASN A 78 -8.09 20.16 28.09
CA ASN A 78 -8.60 18.82 27.88
C ASN A 78 -8.24 18.25 26.51
N ARG A 79 -8.24 19.08 25.45
CA ARG A 79 -7.76 18.68 24.12
C ARG A 79 -6.28 18.32 24.14
N ILE A 80 -5.43 19.12 24.78
CA ILE A 80 -3.98 18.87 24.93
C ILE A 80 -3.74 17.57 25.71
N LYS A 81 -4.39 17.39 26.86
CA LYS A 81 -4.30 16.17 27.67
C LYS A 81 -4.73 14.93 26.87
N THR A 82 -5.82 15.02 26.12
CA THR A 82 -6.33 13.92 25.28
C THR A 82 -5.37 13.59 24.12
N ALA A 83 -4.81 14.60 23.47
CA ALA A 83 -3.79 14.42 22.45
C ALA A 83 -2.54 13.74 23.02
N ARG A 84 -2.10 14.14 24.22
CA ARG A 84 -0.97 13.52 24.92
C ARG A 84 -1.23 12.05 25.27
N LYS A 85 -2.41 11.73 25.82
CA LYS A 85 -2.81 10.34 26.09
C LYS A 85 -2.78 9.47 24.82
N LYS A 86 -3.32 9.98 23.69
CA LYS A 86 -3.25 9.28 22.40
C LYS A 86 -1.81 9.06 21.93
N GLN A 87 -0.94 10.04 22.09
CA GLN A 87 0.47 9.92 21.73
C GLN A 87 1.17 8.81 22.53
N ILE A 88 0.95 8.76 23.85
CA ILE A 88 1.53 7.73 24.73
C ILE A 88 0.94 6.35 24.39
N TYR A 89 -0.38 6.25 24.19
CA TYR A 89 -1.05 5.02 23.74
C TYR A 89 -0.37 4.44 22.49
N TRP A 90 -0.28 5.26 21.43
CA TRP A 90 0.34 4.83 20.17
C TRP A 90 1.83 4.57 20.31
N TRP A 91 2.52 5.26 21.22
CA TRP A 91 3.94 5.02 21.48
C TRP A 91 4.19 3.61 22.01
N PHE A 92 3.38 3.16 22.97
CA PHE A 92 3.43 1.80 23.53
C PHE A 92 2.93 0.78 22.52
N TRP A 93 1.80 1.04 21.85
CA TRP A 93 1.21 0.10 20.90
C TRP A 93 2.13 -0.17 19.70
N ASN A 94 2.73 0.87 19.12
CA ASN A 94 3.68 0.73 18.02
C ASN A 94 4.98 0.02 18.43
N ARG A 95 5.28 -0.09 19.73
CA ARG A 95 6.46 -0.77 20.27
C ARG A 95 6.15 -2.11 20.95
N ARG A 96 4.88 -2.50 20.96
CA ARG A 96 4.40 -3.75 21.56
C ARG A 96 4.99 -4.96 20.84
N MET A 97 4.97 -4.95 19.52
CA MET A 97 5.44 -6.07 18.72
C MET A 97 6.98 -6.08 18.66
N PRO A 98 7.66 -7.14 19.14
CA PRO A 98 9.07 -7.36 18.83
C PRO A 98 9.20 -7.43 17.30
N GLY A 99 9.98 -6.53 16.71
CA GLY A 99 10.06 -6.37 15.24
C GLY A 99 9.35 -5.13 14.68
N SER A 100 8.54 -4.41 15.47
CA SER A 100 8.01 -3.08 15.10
C SER A 100 9.03 -1.95 15.34
N LYS A 101 10.32 -2.28 15.35
CA LYS A 101 11.29 -1.33 14.83
C LYS A 101 11.07 -1.38 13.33
N SER A 102 10.45 -0.32 12.80
CA SER A 102 10.73 0.15 11.45
C SER A 102 12.22 0.55 11.35
N THR A 103 13.14 -0.35 11.69
CA THR A 103 14.34 -0.49 10.89
C THR A 103 13.80 -0.78 9.51
N LYS A 104 14.13 0.08 8.54
CA LYS A 104 13.95 -0.20 7.12
C LYS A 104 14.10 -1.70 6.95
N LYS A 105 13.05 -2.41 6.47
CA LYS A 105 13.07 -3.85 6.11
C LYS A 105 14.51 -4.32 6.18
N ASP A 106 14.91 -5.06 7.20
CA ASP A 106 16.16 -5.80 7.11
C ASP A 106 15.97 -6.63 5.85
N LYS A 107 16.52 -6.15 4.73
CA LYS A 107 16.38 -6.76 3.40
C LYS A 107 17.06 -8.15 3.38
N ASN A 108 17.64 -8.53 4.51
CA ASN A 108 18.36 -9.76 4.76
C ASN A 108 17.51 -10.80 5.51
N LEU A 109 16.29 -10.47 5.96
CA LEU A 109 15.34 -11.52 6.32
C LEU A 109 14.75 -12.06 5.01
N LEU A 110 15.40 -13.12 4.49
CA LEU A 110 14.87 -13.92 3.40
C LEU A 110 13.41 -14.27 3.74
N PRO A 111 12.42 -13.90 2.89
CA PRO A 111 11.06 -14.34 3.10
C PRO A 111 11.05 -15.88 3.01
N LEU A 112 11.08 -16.55 4.17
CA LEU A 112 11.10 -18.01 4.25
C LEU A 112 9.82 -18.63 3.65
N ALA A 113 8.74 -17.86 3.60
CA ALA A 113 7.57 -18.20 2.82
C ALA A 113 7.78 -17.71 1.37
N GLN A 114 8.00 -18.65 0.45
CA GLN A 114 7.84 -18.38 -0.98
C GLN A 114 6.43 -17.83 -1.19
N LYS A 115 6.33 -16.54 -1.50
CA LYS A 115 5.04 -15.92 -1.79
C LYS A 115 4.54 -16.56 -3.07
N LYS A 116 3.53 -17.44 -2.97
CA LYS A 116 2.88 -18.03 -4.14
C LYS A 116 2.48 -16.89 -5.08
N SER A 117 3.12 -16.83 -6.25
CA SER A 117 2.77 -15.86 -7.27
C SER A 117 1.33 -16.17 -7.68
N ARG A 118 0.45 -15.17 -7.63
CA ARG A 118 -0.90 -15.34 -8.14
C ARG A 118 -0.82 -15.23 -9.67
N PRO A 119 -1.56 -16.06 -10.43
CA PRO A 119 -1.62 -15.90 -11.86
C PRO A 119 -2.13 -14.49 -12.19
N PRO A 120 -1.56 -13.83 -13.21
CA PRO A 120 -2.03 -12.51 -13.64
C PRO A 120 -3.50 -12.58 -14.06
N GLN A 121 -4.18 -11.43 -14.01
CA GLN A 121 -5.55 -11.30 -14.52
C GLN A 121 -5.55 -11.27 -16.06
N PRO A 122 -6.61 -11.75 -16.75
CA PRO A 122 -6.63 -11.84 -18.21
C PRO A 122 -6.28 -10.54 -18.95
N TYR A 123 -6.81 -9.40 -18.52
CA TYR A 123 -6.48 -8.11 -19.14
C TYR A 123 -5.00 -7.71 -18.97
N GLN A 124 -4.33 -8.17 -17.90
CA GLN A 124 -2.91 -7.90 -17.69
C GLN A 124 -2.06 -8.67 -18.70
N VAL A 125 -2.46 -9.92 -18.99
CA VAL A 125 -1.86 -10.76 -20.01
C VAL A 125 -2.11 -10.21 -21.40
N TYR A 126 -3.36 -9.87 -21.72
CA TYR A 126 -3.73 -9.26 -23.00
C TYR A 126 -2.94 -7.96 -23.24
N MET A 127 -2.81 -7.11 -22.22
CA MET A 127 -2.01 -5.90 -22.31
C MET A 127 -0.52 -6.21 -22.53
N SER A 128 0.03 -7.27 -21.95
CA SER A 128 1.43 -7.65 -22.20
C SER A 128 1.66 -8.22 -23.61
N LEU A 129 0.79 -9.12 -24.08
CA LEU A 129 0.91 -9.76 -25.40
C LEU A 129 0.76 -8.73 -26.52
N TYR A 130 -0.27 -7.88 -26.43
CA TYR A 130 -0.60 -6.92 -27.48
C TYR A 130 -0.22 -5.48 -27.10
N THR A 131 0.85 -5.30 -26.31
CA THR A 131 1.30 -3.99 -25.82
C THR A 131 1.42 -2.97 -26.96
N ALA A 132 2.05 -3.38 -28.07
CA ALA A 132 2.32 -2.52 -29.22
C ALA A 132 1.04 -2.03 -29.93
N ARG A 133 -0.03 -2.83 -29.91
CA ARG A 133 -1.33 -2.49 -30.52
C ARG A 133 -2.22 -1.71 -29.55
N VAL A 134 -2.31 -2.18 -28.31
CA VAL A 134 -3.30 -1.73 -27.32
C VAL A 134 -2.87 -0.41 -26.66
N MET A 135 -1.59 -0.25 -26.32
CA MET A 135 -1.14 0.95 -25.58
C MET A 135 -1.31 2.27 -26.37
N PRO A 136 -0.94 2.36 -27.66
CA PRO A 136 -1.16 3.60 -28.43
C PRO A 136 -2.65 3.97 -28.53
N LEU A 137 -3.51 2.97 -28.75
CA LEU A 137 -4.96 3.18 -28.82
C LEU A 137 -5.53 3.69 -27.50
N LEU A 138 -5.11 3.11 -26.38
CA LEU A 138 -5.53 3.57 -25.05
C LEU A 138 -5.10 5.01 -24.76
N HIS A 139 -3.89 5.40 -25.19
CA HIS A 139 -3.40 6.77 -25.05
C HIS A 139 -4.28 7.75 -25.83
N GLN A 140 -4.57 7.42 -27.10
CA GLN A 140 -5.45 8.23 -27.93
C GLN A 140 -6.85 8.36 -27.32
N GLN A 141 -7.48 7.25 -26.95
CA GLN A 141 -8.82 7.24 -26.36
C GLN A 141 -8.87 8.01 -25.04
N TYR A 142 -7.80 8.00 -24.25
CA TYR A 142 -7.75 8.75 -23.00
C TYR A 142 -7.62 10.25 -23.21
N ASP A 143 -6.88 10.67 -24.24
CA ASP A 143 -6.80 12.08 -24.60
C ASP A 143 -8.14 12.58 -25.15
N GLU A 144 -8.85 11.78 -25.95
CA GLU A 144 -10.24 12.04 -26.35
C GLU A 144 -11.21 12.09 -25.14
N TYR A 145 -11.03 11.18 -24.18
CA TYR A 145 -11.81 11.17 -22.94
C TYR A 145 -11.59 12.46 -22.12
N LYS A 146 -10.34 12.94 -21.98
CA LYS A 146 -10.08 14.20 -21.28
C LYS A 146 -10.77 15.40 -21.93
N VAL A 147 -10.87 15.41 -23.25
CA VAL A 147 -11.53 16.51 -24.00
C VAL A 147 -13.05 16.44 -23.86
N SER A 148 -13.63 15.25 -23.75
CA SER A 148 -15.07 15.03 -23.62
C SER A 148 -15.62 15.15 -22.20
N VAL A 149 -14.77 15.12 -21.17
CA VAL A 149 -15.20 15.33 -19.77
C VAL A 149 -15.66 16.78 -19.59
N ALA A 150 -16.93 16.94 -19.23
CA ALA A 150 -17.57 18.24 -19.03
C ALA A 150 -16.86 19.09 -17.96
N GLU A 151 -16.89 20.40 -18.18
CA GLU A 151 -16.27 21.42 -17.33
C GLU A 151 -16.87 21.38 -15.92
N GLY A 152 -16.18 20.71 -14.99
CA GLY A 152 -16.60 20.55 -13.59
C GLY A 152 -16.48 19.13 -13.01
N GLN A 153 -16.24 18.11 -13.84
CA GLN A 153 -15.92 16.75 -13.36
C GLN A 153 -14.43 16.46 -13.47
N GLU A 154 -13.83 15.86 -12.44
CA GLU A 154 -12.46 15.39 -12.53
C GLU A 154 -12.38 14.14 -13.42
N PRO A 155 -11.60 14.16 -14.52
CA PRO A 155 -11.40 12.99 -15.35
C PRO A 155 -10.89 11.82 -14.51
N LYS A 156 -11.34 10.59 -14.82
CA LYS A 156 -10.75 9.39 -14.26
C LYS A 156 -9.22 9.43 -14.43
N LYS A 157 -8.49 8.98 -13.40
CA LYS A 157 -7.05 8.79 -13.50
C LYS A 157 -6.73 7.78 -14.61
N TRP A 158 -5.57 7.95 -15.25
CA TRP A 158 -5.10 7.13 -16.38
C TRP A 158 -5.24 5.62 -16.13
N TRP A 159 -4.70 5.11 -15.02
CA TRP A 159 -4.70 3.66 -14.76
C TRP A 159 -6.09 3.04 -14.61
N PRO A 160 -7.03 3.62 -13.83
CA PRO A 160 -8.41 3.16 -13.83
C PRO A 160 -9.08 3.15 -15.22
N PHE A 161 -8.81 4.16 -16.06
CA PHE A 161 -9.32 4.22 -17.43
C PHE A 161 -8.75 3.07 -18.28
N VAL A 162 -7.43 2.88 -18.25
CA VAL A 162 -6.76 1.77 -18.94
C VAL A 162 -7.34 0.44 -18.54
N ILE A 163 -7.49 0.16 -17.23
CA ILE A 163 -8.03 -1.13 -16.78
C ILE A 163 -9.45 -1.36 -17.29
N SER A 164 -10.33 -0.35 -17.27
CA SER A 164 -11.70 -0.51 -17.79
C SER A 164 -11.71 -0.74 -19.29
N GLU A 165 -10.88 -0.01 -20.02
CA GLU A 165 -10.88 -0.01 -21.47
C GLU A 165 -10.20 -1.26 -22.03
N THR A 166 -9.09 -1.70 -21.45
CA THR A 166 -8.45 -2.98 -21.81
C THR A 166 -9.37 -4.18 -21.57
N LYS A 167 -10.19 -4.15 -20.50
CA LYS A 167 -11.21 -5.19 -20.30
C LYS A 167 -12.27 -5.15 -21.40
N ARG A 168 -12.77 -3.96 -21.73
CA ARG A 168 -13.74 -3.75 -22.81
C ARG A 168 -13.20 -4.24 -24.16
N MET A 169 -11.93 -3.96 -24.46
CA MET A 169 -11.27 -4.43 -25.67
C MET A 169 -11.16 -5.96 -25.67
N LEU A 170 -10.67 -6.57 -24.59
CA LEU A 170 -10.55 -8.02 -24.47
C LEU A 170 -11.90 -8.75 -24.64
N ASP A 171 -12.99 -8.19 -24.11
CA ASP A 171 -14.34 -8.77 -24.27
C ASP A 171 -14.81 -8.74 -25.74
N GLN A 172 -14.32 -7.78 -26.55
CA GLN A 172 -14.64 -7.60 -27.96
C GLN A 172 -13.72 -8.34 -28.93
N GLU A 173 -12.57 -8.83 -28.47
CA GLU A 173 -11.67 -9.63 -29.30
C GLU A 173 -12.28 -11.01 -29.64
N SER A 174 -11.70 -11.66 -30.63
CA SER A 174 -12.09 -13.00 -31.05
C SER A 174 -11.76 -14.04 -29.98
N GLU A 175 -12.43 -15.20 -30.05
CA GLU A 175 -12.25 -16.27 -29.05
C GLU A 175 -10.84 -16.87 -29.12
N GLU A 176 -10.17 -16.81 -30.28
CA GLU A 176 -8.78 -17.25 -30.45
C GLU A 176 -7.82 -16.41 -29.60
N VAL A 177 -8.01 -15.08 -29.57
CA VAL A 177 -7.20 -14.16 -28.76
C VAL A 177 -7.46 -14.39 -27.26
N LYS A 178 -8.70 -14.64 -26.88
CA LYS A 178 -9.06 -14.95 -25.48
C LYS A 178 -8.43 -16.27 -25.04
N GLN A 179 -8.39 -17.26 -25.93
CA GLN A 179 -7.71 -18.53 -25.67
C GLN A 179 -6.21 -18.34 -25.52
N GLU A 180 -5.54 -17.61 -26.43
CA GLU A 180 -4.10 -17.31 -26.32
C GLU A 180 -3.75 -16.61 -25.00
N VAL A 181 -4.60 -15.67 -24.57
CA VAL A 181 -4.49 -14.98 -23.27
C VAL A 181 -4.63 -15.95 -22.09
N ASN A 182 -5.51 -16.93 -22.18
CA ASN A 182 -5.68 -17.94 -21.13
C ASN A 182 -4.52 -18.93 -21.11
N ASP A 183 -4.05 -19.39 -22.26
CA ASP A 183 -2.91 -20.31 -22.38
C ASP A 183 -1.65 -19.67 -21.79
N TYR A 184 -1.37 -18.41 -22.12
CA TYR A 184 -0.25 -17.68 -21.55
C TYR A 184 -0.40 -17.45 -20.03
N ARG A 185 -1.64 -17.22 -19.56
CA ARG A 185 -1.93 -17.09 -18.13
C ARG A 185 -1.66 -18.39 -17.37
N GLU A 186 -1.98 -19.54 -17.97
CA GLU A 186 -1.67 -20.86 -17.39
C GLU A 186 -0.17 -21.15 -17.39
N MET A 187 0.55 -20.79 -18.45
CA MET A 187 2.02 -20.91 -18.50
C MET A 187 2.68 -20.11 -17.37
N LEU A 188 2.28 -18.84 -17.19
CA LEU A 188 2.77 -18.01 -16.09
C LEU A 188 2.38 -18.55 -14.70
N ALA A 189 1.27 -19.28 -14.58
CA ALA A 189 0.86 -19.93 -13.34
C ALA A 189 1.74 -21.15 -13.01
N LYS A 190 2.16 -21.89 -14.05
CA LYS A 190 3.08 -23.03 -13.94
C LYS A 190 4.52 -22.58 -13.66
N GLY A 191 4.84 -21.31 -13.93
CA GLY A 191 6.17 -20.74 -13.69
C GLY A 191 7.21 -21.17 -14.72
N GLU A 192 6.74 -21.72 -15.84
CA GLU A 192 7.55 -22.14 -16.97
C GLU A 192 7.47 -21.04 -18.05
N GLU A 193 8.65 -20.52 -18.39
CA GLU A 193 8.97 -19.70 -19.56
C GLU A 193 8.67 -18.18 -19.52
N SER A 194 9.57 -17.46 -20.23
CA SER A 194 9.53 -16.01 -20.45
C SER A 194 8.52 -15.66 -21.54
N LEU A 195 7.99 -14.42 -21.51
CA LEU A 195 7.12 -13.87 -22.57
C LEU A 195 7.71 -14.05 -23.97
N ASP A 196 9.03 -13.85 -24.11
CA ASP A 196 9.73 -13.96 -25.40
C ASP A 196 9.72 -15.40 -25.94
N GLU A 197 9.78 -16.39 -25.05
CA GLU A 197 9.78 -17.80 -25.44
C GLU A 197 8.39 -18.26 -25.86
N PHE A 198 7.35 -17.77 -25.18
CA PHE A 198 5.96 -17.99 -25.60
C PHE A 198 5.68 -17.39 -26.97
N LEU A 199 6.01 -16.11 -27.16
CA LEU A 199 5.77 -15.43 -28.44
C LEU A 199 6.48 -16.13 -29.60
N ARG A 200 7.70 -16.62 -29.37
CA ARG A 200 8.43 -17.40 -30.37
C ARG A 200 7.75 -18.73 -30.74
N LYS A 201 7.12 -19.43 -29.78
CA LYS A 201 6.37 -20.67 -30.05
C LYS A 201 5.10 -20.40 -30.86
N VAL A 202 4.38 -19.34 -30.51
CA VAL A 202 3.20 -18.87 -31.26
C VAL A 202 3.57 -18.50 -32.69
N GLU A 203 4.65 -17.73 -32.88
CA GLU A 203 5.16 -17.35 -34.22
C GLU A 203 5.68 -18.56 -35.02
N ALA A 204 6.22 -19.59 -34.36
CA ALA A 204 6.68 -20.81 -35.00
C ALA A 204 5.52 -21.73 -35.45
N GLY A 205 4.26 -21.39 -35.14
CA GLY A 205 3.10 -22.22 -35.44
C GLY A 205 3.08 -23.53 -34.65
N GLU A 206 3.87 -23.64 -33.58
CA GLU A 206 3.70 -24.70 -32.59
C GLU A 206 2.40 -24.40 -31.86
N ALA A 207 1.31 -24.96 -32.36
CA ALA A 207 0.01 -24.83 -31.75
C ALA A 207 0.13 -25.21 -30.27
N VAL A 208 -0.09 -24.24 -29.38
CA VAL A 208 -0.24 -24.46 -27.94
C VAL A 208 -1.62 -25.11 -27.72
N SER A 209 -1.91 -26.19 -28.44
CA SER A 209 -3.08 -27.04 -28.26
C SER A 209 -2.78 -27.97 -27.07
N ALA A 210 -2.68 -27.38 -25.88
CA ALA A 210 -2.73 -28.15 -24.64
C ALA A 210 -4.11 -28.84 -24.44
N HIS A 211 -5.07 -28.60 -25.35
CA HIS A 211 -6.40 -29.20 -25.32
C HIS A 211 -6.52 -30.52 -26.12
N GLU A 212 -5.61 -30.83 -27.05
CA GLU A 212 -5.66 -32.11 -27.78
C GLU A 212 -5.15 -33.31 -26.97
N GLN A 213 -4.39 -33.09 -25.88
CA GLN A 213 -3.92 -34.20 -25.04
C GLN A 213 -4.97 -34.70 -24.02
N ALA A 214 -6.05 -33.96 -23.76
CA ALA A 214 -7.10 -34.38 -22.82
C ALA A 214 -8.19 -35.26 -23.46
N VAL A 215 -8.38 -35.18 -24.78
CA VAL A 215 -9.42 -35.96 -25.50
C VAL A 215 -8.94 -37.36 -25.87
N VAL A 216 -7.62 -37.57 -26.05
CA VAL A 216 -7.05 -38.88 -26.43
C VAL A 216 -6.92 -39.86 -25.25
N MET A 217 -7.10 -39.42 -24.00
CA MET A 217 -7.08 -40.30 -22.82
C MET A 217 -8.44 -40.87 -22.39
N GLN A 218 -9.51 -40.68 -23.19
CA GLN A 218 -10.85 -41.23 -22.90
C GLN A 218 -11.40 -42.18 -23.97
N GLN A 219 -10.56 -42.73 -24.85
CA GLN A 219 -10.97 -43.81 -25.77
C GLN A 219 -10.30 -45.14 -25.42
#